data_AF-A0AAN9AMW2-F1
#
_entry.id   AF-A0AAN9AMW2-F1
#
_cell.length_a   1.000
_cell.length_b   1.000
_cell.length_c   1.000
_cell.angle_alpha   90.00
_cell.angle_beta   90.00
_cell.angle_gamma   90.00
#
_symmetry.space_group_name_H-M   'P 1'
#
loop_
_entity.id
_entity.type
_entity.pdbx_description
1 polymer ?
#
loop_
_entity_poly.entity_id
_entity_poly.type
_entity_poly.pdbx_seq_one_letter_code
_entity_poly.pdbx_strand_id
1 'polypeptide(L)'
;MSIMITSATFFHAYYLFMYSYVMPEGVRNHISKRMNCEDIAMNFLVAHLTRRPPIKVKAPWKSYCPGCGRTLSSKGDHLERRHECMNVFAKEFGYMPLLYTAHTVESVPPEDGL
;
A
#
# COMPACT_ATOMS: atom_id res chain seq x y z
N MET A 1 -10.66 -3.13 -5.35
CA MET A 1 -9.39 -3.01 -4.62
C MET A 1 -8.89 -1.59 -4.75
N SER A 2 -8.42 -0.97 -3.68
CA SER A 2 -7.92 0.42 -3.69
C SER A 2 -6.54 0.59 -3.06
N ILE A 3 -5.99 -0.46 -2.45
CA ILE A 3 -4.72 -0.45 -1.73
C ILE A 3 -3.93 -1.69 -2.13
N MET A 4 -2.62 -1.50 -2.32
CA MET A 4 -1.64 -2.57 -2.52
C MET A 4 -0.56 -2.52 -1.45
N ILE A 5 -0.17 -3.66 -0.88
CA ILE A 5 0.91 -3.72 0.12
C ILE A 5 2.26 -3.43 -0.55
N THR A 6 3.07 -2.57 0.07
CA THR A 6 4.37 -2.15 -0.48
C THR A 6 5.36 -3.32 -0.61
N SER A 7 5.26 -4.33 0.26
CA SER A 7 6.11 -5.52 0.24
C SER A 7 5.82 -6.50 -0.92
N ALA A 8 4.71 -6.34 -1.63
CA ALA A 8 4.33 -7.18 -2.77
C ALA A 8 3.89 -6.35 -3.98
N THR A 9 4.50 -5.16 -4.16
CA THR A 9 4.18 -4.24 -5.24
C THR A 9 5.45 -3.61 -5.83
N PHE A 10 5.46 -3.40 -7.14
CA PHE A 10 6.45 -2.56 -7.80
C PHE A 10 5.87 -1.17 -8.07
N PHE A 11 6.66 -0.13 -7.85
CA PHE A 11 6.27 1.24 -8.14
C PHE A 11 7.52 2.06 -8.48
N HIS A 12 7.31 3.19 -9.16
CA HIS A 12 8.41 4.03 -9.61
C HIS A 12 9.15 4.67 -8.42
N ALA A 13 10.49 4.65 -8.44
CA ALA A 13 11.34 5.16 -7.35
C ALA A 13 11.08 6.64 -7.01
N TYR A 14 10.63 7.43 -7.98
CA TYR A 14 10.15 8.82 -7.78
C TYR A 14 9.16 8.94 -6.62
N TYR A 15 8.28 7.96 -6.43
CA TYR A 15 7.31 8.03 -5.35
C TYR A 15 7.94 7.89 -3.96
N LEU A 16 9.11 7.27 -3.83
CA LEU A 16 9.88 7.28 -2.58
C LEU A 16 10.41 8.68 -2.27
N PHE A 17 10.86 9.42 -3.29
CA PHE A 17 11.27 10.81 -3.11
C PHE A 17 10.08 11.67 -2.65
N MET A 18 8.93 11.54 -3.32
CA MET A 18 7.71 12.26 -2.93
C MET A 18 7.24 11.88 -1.52
N TYR A 19 7.36 10.61 -1.14
CA TYR A 19 7.03 10.13 0.21
C TYR A 19 7.93 10.76 1.27
N SER A 20 9.24 10.85 1.02
CA SER A 20 10.19 11.37 2.01
C SER A 20 10.14 12.89 2.15
N TYR A 21 9.97 13.62 1.05
CA TYR A 21 10.18 15.08 1.02
C TYR A 21 8.90 15.90 0.80
N VAL A 22 7.88 15.35 0.15
CA VAL A 22 6.66 16.10 -0.22
C VAL A 22 5.47 15.70 0.65
N MET A 23 5.45 14.48 1.18
CA MET A 23 4.35 14.01 2.01
C MET A 23 4.13 14.90 3.25
N PRO A 24 2.86 15.27 3.55
CA PRO A 24 2.53 16.08 4.72
C PRO A 24 3.17 15.52 5.98
N GLU A 25 3.78 16.41 6.77
CA GLU A 25 4.51 16.01 7.97
C GLU A 25 3.60 15.29 8.97
N GLY A 26 2.33 15.69 9.08
CA GLY A 26 1.34 15.03 9.93
C GLY A 26 1.18 13.54 9.61
N VAL A 27 1.17 13.19 8.33
CA VAL A 27 1.09 11.80 7.85
C VAL A 27 2.36 11.03 8.23
N ARG A 28 3.55 11.58 7.94
CA ARG A 28 4.83 10.95 8.29
C ARG A 28 4.98 10.75 9.80
N ASN A 29 4.60 11.75 10.59
CA ASN A 29 4.64 11.69 12.05
C ASN A 29 3.67 10.64 12.61
N HIS A 30 2.48 10.49 12.03
CA HIS A 30 1.52 9.47 12.43
C HIS A 30 2.07 8.05 12.18
N ILE A 31 2.64 7.81 10.99
CA ILE A 31 3.22 6.52 10.61
C ILE A 31 4.39 6.16 11.53
N SER A 32 5.32 7.09 11.76
CA SER A 32 6.47 6.87 12.65
C SER A 32 6.04 6.55 14.09
N LYS A 33 4.97 7.17 14.60
CA LYS A 33 4.45 6.90 15.94
C LYS A 33 3.73 5.56 16.05
N ARG A 34 2.97 5.17 15.01
CA ARG A 34 2.18 3.93 15.01
C ARG A 34 2.95 2.71 14.52
N MET A 35 4.07 2.91 13.83
CA MET A 35 4.86 1.86 13.16
C MET A 35 3.98 0.94 12.31
N ASN A 36 3.06 1.53 11.55
CA ASN A 36 2.08 0.86 10.69
C ASN A 36 1.58 1.83 9.62
N CYS A 37 0.84 1.31 8.64
CA CYS A 37 0.12 2.07 7.62
C CYS A 37 1.00 2.81 6.60
N GLU A 38 2.27 2.45 6.49
CA GLU A 38 3.18 2.98 5.47
C GLU A 38 2.68 2.64 4.06
N ASP A 39 2.09 1.46 3.88
CA ASP A 39 1.48 1.04 2.63
C ASP A 39 0.23 1.87 2.30
N ILE A 40 -0.64 2.12 3.27
CA ILE A 40 -1.82 2.98 3.09
C ILE A 40 -1.39 4.39 2.68
N ALA A 41 -0.41 4.97 3.38
CA ALA A 41 0.10 6.30 3.07
C ALA A 41 0.73 6.36 1.67
N MET A 42 1.48 5.34 1.28
CA MET A 42 2.05 5.24 -0.06
C MET A 42 0.95 5.19 -1.14
N ASN A 43 -0.12 4.42 -0.92
CA ASN A 43 -1.25 4.37 -1.85
C ASN A 43 -2.00 5.71 -1.91
N PHE A 44 -2.21 6.39 -0.78
CA PHE A 44 -2.78 7.73 -0.74
C PHE A 44 -1.97 8.72 -1.59
N LEU A 45 -0.65 8.72 -1.44
CA LEU A 45 0.24 9.61 -2.18
C LEU A 45 0.22 9.33 -3.69
N VAL A 46 0.36 8.06 -4.10
CA VAL A 46 0.35 7.71 -5.53
C VAL A 46 -1.01 8.01 -6.16
N ALA A 47 -2.10 7.69 -5.47
CA ALA A 47 -3.45 7.99 -5.96
C ALA A 47 -3.71 9.50 -6.03
N HIS A 48 -3.20 10.28 -5.07
CA HIS A 48 -3.28 11.75 -5.09
C HIS A 48 -2.55 12.34 -6.30
N LEU A 49 -1.32 11.87 -6.58
CA LEU A 49 -0.48 12.37 -7.66
C LEU A 49 -0.98 11.94 -9.05
N THR A 50 -1.35 10.67 -9.21
CA THR A 50 -1.67 10.09 -10.53
C THR A 50 -3.15 10.15 -10.88
N ARG A 51 -4.03 10.28 -9.87
CA ARG A 51 -5.48 10.14 -10.01
C ARG A 51 -5.90 8.83 -10.69
N ARG A 52 -5.11 7.77 -10.47
CA ARG A 52 -5.36 6.43 -11.02
C ARG A 52 -5.42 5.39 -9.89
N PRO A 53 -6.25 4.35 -10.03
CA PRO A 53 -6.27 3.25 -9.08
C PRO A 53 -5.05 2.32 -9.30
N PRO A 54 -4.70 1.48 -8.33
CA PRO A 54 -3.64 0.48 -8.50
C PRO A 54 -4.02 -0.60 -9.51
N ILE A 55 -3.04 -1.41 -9.95
CA ILE A 55 -3.28 -2.58 -10.81
C ILE A 55 -2.94 -3.83 -10.02
N LYS A 56 -3.90 -4.76 -9.89
CA LYS A 56 -3.66 -6.06 -9.28
C LYS A 56 -3.07 -7.00 -10.34
N VAL A 57 -1.95 -7.65 -10.01
CA VAL A 57 -1.42 -8.75 -10.82
C VAL A 57 -1.66 -10.06 -10.08
N LYS A 58 -2.27 -11.04 -10.74
CA LYS A 58 -2.31 -12.43 -10.24
C LYS A 58 -0.95 -13.05 -10.50
N ALA A 59 -0.21 -13.31 -9.43
CA ALA A 59 0.98 -14.15 -9.48
C ALA A 59 0.60 -15.62 -9.25
N PRO A 60 1.21 -16.58 -9.96
CA PRO A 60 0.93 -18.01 -9.77
C PRO A 60 1.51 -18.54 -8.45
N TRP A 61 2.44 -17.81 -7.82
CA TRP A 61 2.97 -18.16 -6.50
C TRP A 61 2.34 -17.32 -5.39
N LYS A 62 2.00 -17.98 -4.28
CA LYS A 62 1.68 -17.30 -3.02
C LYS A 62 3.00 -17.03 -2.29
N SER A 63 3.21 -15.80 -1.84
CA SER A 63 4.31 -15.45 -0.93
C SER A 63 4.03 -16.06 0.45
N TYR A 64 4.29 -17.35 0.60
CA TYR A 64 4.26 -18.05 1.88
C TYR A 64 5.65 -17.97 2.51
N CYS A 65 5.72 -17.46 3.74
CA CYS A 65 6.93 -17.47 4.55
C CYS A 65 6.79 -18.53 5.64
N PRO A 66 7.31 -19.75 5.46
CA PRO A 66 7.42 -20.71 6.53
C PRO A 66 8.44 -20.20 7.56
N GLY A 67 7.99 -19.87 8.78
CA GLY A 67 8.86 -19.43 9.88
C GLY A 67 8.77 -17.95 10.24
N CYS A 68 7.97 -17.15 9.52
CA CYS A 68 7.60 -15.83 10.00
C CYS A 68 6.73 -15.97 11.26
N GLY A 69 7.22 -15.50 12.42
CA GLY A 69 6.51 -15.52 13.71
C GLY A 69 5.26 -14.62 13.73
N ARG A 70 4.77 -14.20 14.92
CA ARG A 70 3.64 -13.25 15.01
C ARG A 70 4.01 -11.95 14.28
N THR A 71 3.33 -11.67 13.16
CA THR A 71 3.51 -10.46 12.39
C THR A 71 2.60 -9.34 12.90
N LEU A 72 2.83 -8.10 12.46
CA LEU A 72 1.95 -6.97 12.78
C LEU A 72 0.50 -7.20 12.36
N SER A 73 0.26 -8.00 11.32
CA SER A 73 -1.06 -8.39 10.85
C SER A 73 -1.74 -9.45 11.72
N SER A 74 -1.01 -10.16 12.57
CA SER A 74 -1.55 -11.18 13.48
C SER A 74 -2.14 -10.59 14.77
N LYS A 75 -2.02 -9.27 15.01
CA LYS A 75 -2.59 -8.61 16.19
C LYS A 75 -4.10 -8.38 16.02
N GLY A 76 -4.89 -8.60 17.07
CA GLY A 76 -6.35 -8.48 17.01
C GLY A 76 -6.88 -7.07 16.68
N ASP A 77 -6.09 -6.03 16.98
CA ASP A 77 -6.38 -4.62 16.71
C ASP A 77 -5.86 -4.13 15.35
N HIS A 78 -5.33 -5.02 14.51
CA HIS A 78 -4.66 -4.65 13.26
C HIS A 78 -5.59 -3.92 12.28
N LEU A 79 -6.81 -4.43 12.11
CA LEU A 79 -7.79 -3.85 11.18
C LEU A 79 -8.30 -2.48 11.67
N GLU A 80 -8.52 -2.34 12.97
CA GLU A 80 -8.96 -1.09 13.58
C GLU A 80 -7.90 0.00 13.43
N ARG A 81 -6.63 -0.32 13.69
CA ARG A 81 -5.51 0.60 13.45
C ARG A 81 -5.42 1.04 12.00
N ARG A 82 -5.62 0.12 11.04
CA ARG A 82 -5.63 0.46 9.62
C ARG A 82 -6.80 1.36 9.25
N HIS A 83 -7.97 1.16 9.86
CA HIS A 83 -9.11 2.04 9.69
C HIS A 83 -8.84 3.45 10.24
N GLU A 84 -8.24 3.57 11.42
CA GLU A 84 -7.81 4.85 12.01
C GLU A 84 -6.86 5.60 11.06
N CYS A 85 -5.84 4.93 10.52
CA CYS A 85 -4.90 5.53 9.57
C CYS A 85 -5.59 6.13 8.35
N MET A 86 -6.56 5.42 7.74
CA MET A 86 -7.29 5.94 6.59
C MET A 86 -8.05 7.24 6.92
N ASN A 87 -8.68 7.30 8.10
CA ASN A 87 -9.42 8.48 8.53
C ASN A 87 -8.49 9.67 8.80
N VAL A 88 -7.35 9.42 9.46
CA VAL A 88 -6.33 10.46 9.69
C VAL A 88 -5.78 10.97 8.37
N PHE A 89 -5.41 10.09 7.44
CA PHE A 89 -4.83 10.52 6.16
C PHE A 89 -5.84 11.25 5.29
N ALA A 90 -7.12 10.82 5.27
CA ALA A 90 -8.16 11.55 4.55
C ALA A 90 -8.35 12.98 5.10
N LYS A 91 -8.21 13.17 6.41
CA LYS A 91 -8.23 14.48 7.03
C LYS A 91 -7.02 15.33 6.64
N GLU A 92 -5.82 14.76 6.68
CA GLU A 92 -4.57 15.47 6.32
C GLU A 92 -4.53 15.86 4.83
N PHE A 93 -5.01 14.99 3.93
CA PHE A 93 -5.11 15.28 2.50
C PHE A 93 -6.33 16.15 2.13
N GLY A 94 -7.29 16.30 3.04
CA GLY A 94 -8.54 17.05 2.83
C GLY A 94 -9.62 16.32 2.01
N TYR A 95 -9.33 15.11 1.53
CA TYR A 95 -10.28 14.25 0.80
C TYR A 95 -9.80 12.79 0.79
N MET A 96 -10.61 11.87 0.24
CA MET A 96 -10.22 10.46 0.03
C MET A 96 -9.64 10.27 -1.39
N PRO A 97 -8.31 10.16 -1.57
CA PRO A 97 -7.70 10.00 -2.88
C PRO A 97 -7.76 8.57 -3.41
N LEU A 98 -8.01 7.57 -2.55
CA LEU A 98 -8.02 6.16 -2.95
C LEU A 98 -9.15 5.86 -3.94
N LEU A 99 -8.78 5.29 -5.09
CA LEU A 99 -9.72 4.91 -6.14
C LEU A 99 -9.86 3.38 -6.20
N TYR A 100 -11.10 2.93 -6.40
CA TYR A 100 -11.40 1.51 -6.56
C TYR A 100 -11.10 1.04 -7.99
N THR A 101 -10.48 -0.14 -8.10
CA THR A 101 -10.40 -0.91 -9.35
C THR A 101 -10.86 -2.35 -9.14
N ALA A 102 -11.48 -2.93 -10.16
CA ALA A 102 -11.68 -4.37 -10.28
C ALA A 102 -10.71 -5.03 -11.27
N HIS A 103 -9.92 -4.23 -11.99
CA HIS A 103 -9.00 -4.74 -13.00
C HIS A 103 -7.89 -5.57 -12.39
N THR A 104 -7.74 -6.78 -12.94
CA THR A 104 -6.73 -7.74 -12.57
C THR A 104 -6.04 -8.21 -13.84
N VAL A 105 -4.71 -8.19 -13.84
CA VAL A 105 -3.86 -8.69 -14.91
C VAL A 105 -3.31 -10.04 -14.49
N GLU A 106 -3.25 -11.00 -15.39
CA GLU A 106 -2.64 -12.31 -15.13
C GLU A 106 -1.19 -12.27 -15.61
N SER A 107 -0.25 -12.77 -14.80
CA SER A 107 1.11 -12.94 -15.27
C SER A 107 1.17 -14.10 -16.25
N VAL A 108 1.65 -13.85 -17.46
CA VAL A 108 1.95 -14.91 -18.41
C VAL A 108 3.31 -15.50 -18.01
N PRO A 109 3.42 -16.82 -17.75
CA PRO A 109 4.72 -17.44 -17.55
C PRO A 109 5.56 -17.26 -18.83
N PRO A 110 6.88 -17.09 -18.73
CA PRO A 110 7.73 -17.05 -19.92
C PRO A 110 7.49 -18.31 -20.76
N GLU A 111 7.33 -18.14 -22.08
CA GLU A 111 7.26 -19.25 -23.04
C GLU A 111 8.63 -19.90 -23.21
N ASP A 112 9.17 -20.52 -22.16
CA ASP A 112 10.35 -21.37 -22.27
C ASP A 112 10.26 -22.46 -21.19
N GLY A 113 9.60 -23.55 -21.58
CA GLY A 113 9.77 -24.85 -20.93
C GLY A 113 11.05 -25.51 -21.44
N LEU A 114 12.21 -25.06 -20.95
CA LEU A 114 13.46 -25.81 -20.99
C LEU A 114 14.18 -25.74 -19.64
#